data_AF-A0A3S5DFY6-F1
#
_entry.id   AF-A0A3S5DFY6-F1
#
_cell.length_a   1.000
_cell.length_b   1.000
_cell.length_c   1.000
_cell.angle_alpha   90.00
_cell.angle_beta   90.00
_cell.angle_gamma   90.00
#
_symmetry.space_group_name_H-M   'P 1'
#
loop_
_entity.id
_entity.type
_entity.pdbx_description
1 polymer ?
#
loop_
_entity_poly.entity_id
_entity_poly.type
_entity_poly.pdbx_seq_one_letter_code
_entity_poly.pdbx_strand_id
1 'polypeptide(L)'
;MNQLDGIKQFTTVVADSGDIESIRHYQPQDATTNPSLLLKAAGLEQYGHLIEDAITWGKKHGGTQEQQVAAASDKLAVNFGAEILKSIPGRVSTEVDARFIVR
;
A
#
# COMPACT_ATOMS: atom_id res chain seq x y z
N MET A 1 -14.37 -14.18 22.90
CA MET A 1 -13.50 -13.01 22.78
C MET A 1 -12.09 -13.53 22.59
N ASN A 2 -11.52 -13.40 21.39
CA ASN A 2 -10.14 -13.82 21.14
C ASN A 2 -9.16 -12.74 21.65
N GLN A 3 -7.85 -13.00 21.60
CA GLN A 3 -6.83 -12.05 22.08
C GLN A 3 -6.88 -10.71 21.34
N LEU A 4 -7.22 -10.72 20.04
CA LEU A 4 -7.37 -9.52 19.23
C LEU A 4 -8.58 -8.68 19.66
N ASP A 5 -9.72 -9.31 19.94
CA ASP A 5 -10.90 -8.62 20.47
C ASP A 5 -10.62 -7.98 21.83
N GLY A 6 -9.81 -8.64 22.66
CA GLY A 6 -9.38 -8.13 23.95
C GLY A 6 -8.52 -6.87 23.82
N ILE A 7 -7.52 -6.87 22.93
CA ILE A 7 -6.62 -5.71 22.80
C ILE A 7 -7.29 -4.50 22.14
N LYS A 8 -8.28 -4.72 21.25
CA LYS A 8 -9.09 -3.65 20.63
C LYS A 8 -9.82 -2.77 21.65
N GLN A 9 -10.02 -3.24 22.88
CA GLN A 9 -10.64 -2.45 23.95
C GLN A 9 -9.70 -1.39 24.56
N PHE A 10 -8.38 -1.57 24.42
CA PHE A 10 -7.37 -0.71 25.05
C PHE A 10 -6.54 0.07 24.03
N THR A 11 -6.40 -0.46 22.81
CA THR A 11 -5.55 0.11 21.78
C THR A 11 -6.26 0.08 20.42
N THR A 12 -6.00 1.10 19.62
CA THR A 12 -6.39 1.11 18.21
C THR A 12 -5.51 0.16 17.41
N VAL A 13 -6.10 -0.89 16.84
CA VAL A 13 -5.37 -1.88 16.05
C VAL A 13 -5.16 -1.39 14.62
N VAL A 14 -3.92 -1.51 14.15
CA VAL A 14 -3.47 -1.14 12.81
C VAL A 14 -2.90 -2.38 12.13
N ALA A 15 -3.20 -2.60 10.84
CA ALA A 15 -2.59 -3.70 10.08
C ALA A 15 -1.33 -3.25 9.34
N ASP A 16 -0.22 -3.96 9.52
CA ASP A 16 1.04 -3.70 8.82
C ASP A 16 1.22 -4.66 7.65
N SER A 17 0.62 -4.33 6.50
CA SER A 17 0.60 -5.21 5.33
C SER A 17 0.27 -4.44 4.04
N GLY A 18 0.79 -4.94 2.92
CA GLY A 18 0.33 -4.57 1.57
C GLY A 18 -0.75 -5.53 1.01
N ASP A 19 -1.05 -6.61 1.73
CA ASP A 19 -2.07 -7.58 1.33
C ASP A 19 -3.47 -7.14 1.81
N ILE A 20 -4.27 -6.66 0.85
CA ILE A 20 -5.61 -6.12 1.05
C ILE A 20 -6.58 -7.17 1.58
N GLU A 21 -6.46 -8.44 1.18
CA GLU A 21 -7.34 -9.52 1.68
C GLU A 21 -7.14 -9.76 3.18
N SER A 22 -5.88 -9.82 3.63
CA SER A 22 -5.56 -9.89 5.06
C SER A 22 -6.11 -8.68 5.83
N ILE A 23 -6.02 -7.47 5.27
CA ILE A 23 -6.56 -6.25 5.88
C ILE A 23 -8.09 -6.35 6.03
N ARG A 24 -8.80 -6.78 4.97
CA ARG A 24 -10.25 -6.99 4.99
C ARG A 24 -10.67 -8.00 6.05
N HIS A 25 -9.90 -9.09 6.19
CA HIS A 25 -10.20 -10.14 7.15
C HIS A 25 -10.18 -9.64 8.61
N TYR A 26 -9.16 -8.87 8.99
CA TYR A 26 -8.99 -8.43 10.39
C TYR A 26 -9.70 -7.13 10.77
N GLN A 27 -10.19 -6.38 9.77
CA GLN A 27 -10.93 -5.13 9.94
C GLN A 27 -10.23 -4.18 10.95
N PRO A 28 -8.99 -3.76 10.65
CA PRO A 28 -8.27 -2.81 11.50
C PRO A 28 -8.85 -1.40 11.38
N GLN A 29 -8.45 -0.50 12.28
CA GLN A 29 -8.81 0.91 12.18
C GLN A 29 -8.02 1.59 11.04
N ASP A 30 -6.70 1.41 11.04
CA ASP A 30 -5.77 1.97 10.07
C ASP A 30 -4.93 0.84 9.45
N ALA A 31 -4.17 1.17 8.41
CA ALA A 31 -3.17 0.26 7.82
C ALA A 31 -1.84 0.98 7.54
N THR A 32 -0.74 0.25 7.58
CA THR A 32 0.59 0.75 7.23
C THR A 32 1.17 -0.05 6.07
N THR A 33 1.74 0.67 5.11
CA THR A 33 2.56 0.10 4.05
C THR A 33 3.97 0.69 4.14
N ASN A 34 4.92 -0.04 3.58
CA ASN A 34 6.29 0.40 3.35
C ASN A 34 6.78 -0.21 2.02
N PRO A 35 7.95 0.19 1.48
CA PRO A 35 8.42 -0.29 0.19
C PRO A 35 8.55 -1.82 0.13
N SER A 36 8.95 -2.46 1.24
CA SER A 36 9.09 -3.92 1.30
C SER A 36 7.74 -4.64 1.25
N LEU A 37 6.71 -4.10 1.89
CA LEU A 37 5.36 -4.65 1.88
C LEU A 37 4.70 -4.50 0.50
N LEU A 38 4.87 -3.34 -0.15
CA LEU A 38 4.37 -3.12 -1.51
C LEU A 38 5.09 -4.00 -2.52
N LEU A 39 6.41 -4.19 -2.39
CA LEU A 39 7.17 -5.11 -3.25
C LEU A 39 6.62 -6.53 -3.17
N LYS A 40 6.34 -7.03 -1.95
CA LYS A 40 5.73 -8.35 -1.77
C LYS A 40 4.32 -8.41 -2.37
N ALA A 41 3.50 -7.40 -2.13
CA ALA A 41 2.13 -7.36 -2.64
C ALA A 41 2.08 -7.27 -4.17
N ALA A 42 2.97 -6.50 -4.80
CA ALA A 42 3.08 -6.42 -6.25
C ALA A 42 3.48 -7.75 -6.91
N GLY A 43 4.04 -8.69 -6.16
CA GLY A 43 4.29 -10.06 -6.65
C GLY A 43 3.06 -10.96 -6.69
N LEU A 44 1.93 -10.53 -6.13
CA LEU A 44 0.69 -11.31 -6.08
C LEU A 44 -0.17 -11.05 -7.31
N GLU A 45 -0.54 -12.12 -8.01
CA GLU A 45 -1.26 -12.06 -9.29
C GLU A 45 -2.56 -11.24 -9.22
N GLN A 46 -3.31 -11.36 -8.13
CA GLN A 46 -4.57 -10.64 -7.90
C GLN A 46 -4.44 -9.11 -7.92
N TYR A 47 -3.23 -8.58 -7.68
CA TYR A 47 -2.95 -7.14 -7.71
C TYR A 47 -2.31 -6.68 -9.03
N GLY A 48 -2.18 -7.55 -10.03
CA GLY A 48 -1.57 -7.24 -11.33
C GLY A 48 -2.23 -6.03 -12.03
N HIS A 49 -3.54 -5.89 -11.92
CA HIS A 49 -4.27 -4.75 -12.49
C HIS A 49 -3.83 -3.39 -11.91
N LEU A 50 -3.41 -3.32 -10.64
CA LEU A 50 -2.91 -2.09 -10.03
C LEU A 50 -1.54 -1.70 -10.60
N ILE A 51 -0.73 -2.70 -10.97
CA ILE A 51 0.58 -2.53 -11.59
C ILE A 51 0.43 -2.07 -13.04
N GLU A 52 -0.50 -2.67 -13.78
CA GLU A 52 -0.79 -2.27 -15.16
C GLU A 52 -1.30 -0.83 -15.25
N ASP A 53 -2.19 -0.41 -14.33
CA ASP A 53 -2.62 0.98 -14.22
C ASP A 53 -1.45 1.91 -13.91
N ALA A 54 -0.59 1.54 -12.95
CA ALA A 54 0.58 2.32 -12.59
C ALA A 54 1.59 2.47 -13.75
N ILE A 55 1.86 1.41 -14.50
CA ILE A 55 2.71 1.44 -15.69
C ILE A 55 2.09 2.33 -16.77
N THR A 56 0.79 2.20 -17.00
CA THR A 56 0.06 3.03 -17.98
C THR A 56 0.12 4.50 -17.60
N TRP A 57 -0.02 4.82 -16.31
CA TRP A 57 0.11 6.17 -15.80
C TRP A 57 1.53 6.70 -15.97
N GLY A 58 2.55 5.91 -15.60
CA GLY A 58 3.96 6.28 -15.73
C GLY A 58 4.33 6.63 -17.18
N LYS A 59 3.92 5.80 -18.15
CA LYS A 59 4.14 6.06 -19.58
C LYS A 59 3.52 7.36 -20.09
N LYS A 60 2.42 7.81 -19.47
CA LYS A 60 1.73 9.07 -19.85
C LYS A 60 2.34 10.31 -19.20
N HIS A 61 3.00 10.17 -18.05
CA HIS A 61 3.42 11.31 -17.20
C HIS A 61 4.94 11.45 -17.07
N GLY A 62 5.73 10.48 -17.54
CA GLY A 62 7.19 10.56 -17.58
C GLY A 62 7.74 10.81 -18.99
N GLY A 63 8.77 11.65 -19.09
CA GLY A 63 9.49 11.89 -20.35
C GLY A 63 10.49 10.78 -20.64
N THR A 64 11.52 10.63 -19.80
CA THR A 64 12.51 9.55 -19.90
C THR A 64 12.01 8.26 -19.27
N GLN A 65 12.67 7.13 -19.57
CA GLN A 65 12.33 5.83 -18.97
C GLN A 65 12.42 5.90 -17.44
N GLU A 66 13.45 6.55 -16.89
CA GLU A 66 13.63 6.71 -15.45
C GLU A 66 12.49 7.51 -14.82
N GLN A 67 12.05 8.59 -15.49
CA GLN A 67 10.91 9.39 -15.04
C GLN A 67 9.61 8.59 -15.11
N GLN A 68 9.41 7.77 -16.14
CA GLN A 68 8.25 6.89 -16.26
C GLN A 68 8.22 5.83 -15.15
N VAL A 69 9.37 5.24 -14.81
CA VAL A 69 9.51 4.27 -13.70
C VAL A 69 9.25 4.93 -12.35
N ALA A 70 9.78 6.13 -12.11
CA ALA A 70 9.52 6.89 -10.88
C ALA A 70 8.02 7.20 -10.74
N ALA A 71 7.42 7.74 -11.81
CA ALA A 71 5.99 8.03 -11.90
C ALA A 71 5.13 6.78 -11.66
N ALA A 72 5.48 5.64 -12.27
CA ALA A 72 4.78 4.38 -12.06
C ALA A 72 4.93 3.88 -10.61
N SER A 73 6.11 4.00 -10.01
CA SER A 73 6.36 3.57 -8.62
C SER A 73 5.50 4.35 -7.63
N ASP A 74 5.45 5.68 -7.75
CA ASP A 74 4.59 6.53 -6.91
C ASP A 74 3.11 6.19 -7.11
N LYS A 75 2.69 6.04 -8.37
CA LYS A 75 1.31 5.68 -8.70
C LYS A 75 0.92 4.31 -8.15
N LEU A 76 1.83 3.33 -8.17
CA LEU A 76 1.60 2.01 -7.59
C LEU A 76 1.34 2.11 -6.08
N ALA A 77 2.18 2.85 -5.36
CA ALA A 77 2.02 3.04 -3.92
C ALA A 77 0.67 3.72 -3.59
N VAL A 78 0.28 4.73 -4.36
CA VAL A 78 -1.02 5.40 -4.23
C VAL A 78 -2.17 4.46 -4.58
N ASN A 79 -2.04 3.63 -5.61
CA ASN A 79 -3.08 2.68 -6.02
C ASN A 79 -3.37 1.66 -4.92
N PHE A 80 -2.32 1.07 -4.31
CA PHE A 80 -2.48 0.19 -3.16
C PHE A 80 -3.10 0.91 -1.97
N GLY A 81 -2.63 2.12 -1.64
CA GLY A 81 -3.19 2.92 -0.56
C GLY A 81 -4.68 3.21 -0.76
N ALA A 82 -5.08 3.61 -1.97
CA ALA A 82 -6.48 3.85 -2.34
C ALA A 82 -7.34 2.59 -2.18
N GLU A 83 -6.81 1.41 -2.51
CA GLU A 83 -7.55 0.16 -2.40
C GLU A 83 -7.67 -0.37 -0.99
N ILE A 84 -6.65 -0.14 -0.16
CA ILE A 84 -6.70 -0.36 1.28
C ILE A 84 -7.77 0.53 1.92
N LEU A 85 -7.83 1.82 1.56
CA LEU A 85 -8.80 2.78 2.09
C LEU A 85 -10.26 2.40 1.84
N LYS A 86 -10.55 1.57 0.83
CA LYS A 86 -11.90 1.01 0.62
C LYS A 86 -12.30 -0.02 1.67
N SER A 87 -11.32 -0.56 2.40
CA SER A 87 -11.49 -1.69 3.33
C SER A 87 -11.35 -1.30 4.80
N ILE A 88 -10.94 -0.06 5.10
CA ILE A 88 -10.72 0.44 6.46
C ILE A 88 -11.43 1.78 6.67
N PRO A 89 -11.85 2.10 7.91
CA PRO A 89 -12.50 3.38 8.20
C PRO A 89 -11.53 4.54 8.44
N GLY A 90 -10.24 4.25 8.62
CA GLY A 90 -9.23 5.21 9.03
C GLY A 90 -8.25 5.59 7.92
N ARG A 91 -6.96 5.46 8.22
CA ARG A 91 -5.85 6.00 7.42
C ARG A 91 -4.96 4.88 6.88
N VAL A 92 -4.28 5.19 5.78
CA VAL A 92 -3.18 4.37 5.26
C VAL A 92 -1.88 5.16 5.31
N SER A 93 -0.81 4.55 5.82
CA SER A 93 0.54 5.10 5.70
C SER A 93 1.19 4.63 4.41
N THR A 94 1.74 5.57 3.65
CA THR A 94 2.52 5.34 2.43
C THR A 94 3.88 5.99 2.61
N GLU A 95 4.95 5.22 2.50
CA GLU A 95 6.31 5.70 2.71
C GLU A 95 6.84 6.41 1.45
N VAL A 96 7.68 7.43 1.66
CA VAL A 96 8.46 8.06 0.60
C VAL A 96 9.65 7.17 0.22
N ASP A 97 10.25 7.42 -0.94
CA ASP A 97 11.46 6.71 -1.34
C ASP A 97 12.63 6.94 -0.35
N ALA A 98 13.10 5.85 0.24
CA ALA A 98 14.14 5.85 1.25
C ALA A 98 15.48 6.46 0.77
N ARG A 99 15.72 6.53 -0.55
CA ARG A 99 16.91 7.18 -1.13
C ARG A 99 17.00 8.67 -0.81
N PHE A 100 15.90 9.31 -0.41
CA PHE A 100 15.88 10.72 -0.02
C PHE A 100 16.09 10.96 1.49
N ILE A 101 16.19 9.90 2.30
CA ILE A 101 16.29 9.99 3.77
C ILE A 101 17.74 9.99 4.25
N VAL A 102 18.64 9.27 3.56
CA VAL A 102 20.07 9.22 3.91
C VAL A 102 20.80 10.35 3.18
N ARG A 103 21.21 11.38 3.93
CA ARG A 103 22.25 12.34 3.52
C ARG A 103 23.52 12.10 4.31
#